data_AF-A0A927W7R8-F1
#
_entry.id   AF-A0A927W7R8-F1
#
_cell.length_a   1.000
_cell.length_b   1.000
_cell.length_c   1.000
_cell.angle_alpha   90.00
_cell.angle_beta   90.00
_cell.angle_gamma   90.00
#
_symmetry.space_group_name_H-M   'P 1'
#
loop_
_entity.id
_entity.type
_entity.pdbx_description
1 polymer ?
#
loop_
_entity_poly.entity_id
_entity_poly.type
_entity_poly.pdbx_seq_one_letter_code
_entity_poly.pdbx_strand_id
1 'polypeptide(L)'
;MTEKEPVRALVLGGGGSRGAYEIGAWKALRELGYEFTIVTGTSVGSLNAAAVAMGDLEIAEDLWEQISTEKVLDFTPMGDISTLSGQRSALKEFLEKAIKDRSIDQTPLKELLTQVLDVDRIYDSPVDVGIVTVTYPDLKPKQVFKDRIPKEKFIDHLMASSACFPAMKAWPIDGELHIDGGFYDNLPVQMAIDRGATQIVAVDLDAIGIRQRYDHNKAKVLKVIPREELGFILFFDGDLAKANMRRGYLDTMKTFGVYDGWAFTFQKKTFDEDQADFLAFLDRLLETALPGGKPGELARKAAAKVITDKLIKATSRRTLLRNPAAAFADTAGRIFDIPPHEVYEKDTFVSLVLQHLAEVDGDPFDGDVKEAIDGITDEKVLTKMLVQELEAILHTGEPAKPYLLPLAASDVVPAALFCLYFKEKQEIPAKGETNETEKIC
;
A
#
# COMPACT_ATOMS: atom_id res chain seq x y z
N MET A 1 -20.28 -4.46 36.72
CA MET A 1 -20.24 -3.27 35.84
C MET A 1 -20.41 -3.81 34.43
N THR A 2 -21.53 -3.50 33.77
CA THR A 2 -21.69 -3.81 32.35
C THR A 2 -20.62 -3.01 31.59
N GLU A 3 -19.72 -3.68 30.89
CA GLU A 3 -18.76 -2.98 30.01
C GLU A 3 -19.58 -2.09 29.06
N LYS A 4 -19.29 -0.78 29.10
CA LYS A 4 -19.92 0.19 28.21
C LYS A 4 -19.55 -0.19 26.78
N GLU A 5 -20.51 -0.22 25.86
CA GLU A 5 -20.23 -0.57 24.47
C GLU A 5 -19.10 0.30 23.90
N PRO A 6 -18.17 -0.28 23.12
CA PRO A 6 -17.02 0.45 22.62
C PRO A 6 -17.48 1.50 21.61
N VAL A 7 -17.11 2.76 21.85
CA VAL A 7 -17.25 3.83 20.86
C VAL A 7 -16.16 3.65 19.80
N ARG A 8 -16.58 3.42 18.56
CA ARG A 8 -15.70 3.16 17.42
C ARG A 8 -15.54 4.40 16.55
N ALA A 9 -14.32 4.62 16.06
CA ALA A 9 -14.01 5.68 15.12
C ALA A 9 -13.23 5.18 13.90
N LEU A 10 -13.40 5.89 12.80
CA LEU A 10 -12.55 5.84 11.61
C LEU A 10 -11.73 7.13 11.53
N VAL A 11 -10.41 7.02 11.43
CA VAL A 11 -9.51 8.18 11.29
C VAL A 11 -8.89 8.12 9.90
N LEU A 12 -9.07 9.19 9.12
CA LEU A 12 -8.64 9.30 7.74
C LEU A 12 -7.52 10.33 7.62
N GLY A 13 -6.45 9.96 6.92
CA GLY A 13 -5.24 10.73 6.82
C GLY A 13 -5.26 11.73 5.66
N GLY A 14 -4.41 12.77 5.75
CA GLY A 14 -4.11 13.58 4.56
C GLY A 14 -3.23 12.82 3.58
N GLY A 15 -3.38 13.12 2.28
CA GLY A 15 -2.63 12.44 1.22
C GLY A 15 -3.00 12.79 -0.22
N GLY A 16 -3.86 13.80 -0.45
CA GLY A 16 -4.28 14.23 -1.78
C GLY A 16 -4.93 13.10 -2.59
N SER A 17 -4.48 12.85 -3.81
CA SER A 17 -5.01 11.80 -4.69
C SER A 17 -4.93 10.37 -4.13
N ARG A 18 -4.08 10.14 -3.10
CA ARG A 18 -4.02 8.84 -2.40
C ARG A 18 -5.28 8.52 -1.60
N GLY A 19 -6.17 9.50 -1.40
CA GLY A 19 -7.43 9.34 -0.66
C GLY A 19 -8.35 8.26 -1.19
N ALA A 20 -8.25 7.84 -2.46
CA ALA A 20 -8.99 6.70 -3.00
C ALA A 20 -8.78 5.42 -2.15
N TYR A 21 -7.58 5.23 -1.60
CA TYR A 21 -7.29 4.11 -0.71
C TYR A 21 -8.22 4.06 0.52
N GLU A 22 -8.63 5.21 1.03
CA GLU A 22 -9.52 5.30 2.19
C GLU A 22 -10.95 4.84 1.87
N ILE A 23 -11.43 5.07 0.65
CA ILE A 23 -12.73 4.58 0.19
C ILE A 23 -12.72 3.05 0.07
N GLY A 24 -11.62 2.49 -0.43
CA GLY A 24 -11.38 1.05 -0.40
C GLY A 24 -11.41 0.46 1.01
N ALA A 25 -10.74 1.13 1.96
CA ALA A 25 -10.77 0.74 3.36
C ALA A 25 -12.19 0.82 3.95
N TRP A 26 -12.92 1.89 3.64
CA TRP A 26 -14.31 2.05 4.06
C TRP A 26 -15.22 0.94 3.51
N LYS A 27 -15.07 0.57 2.23
CA LYS A 27 -15.77 -0.57 1.63
C LYS A 27 -15.54 -1.87 2.41
N ALA A 28 -14.27 -2.18 2.70
CA ALA A 28 -13.94 -3.37 3.47
C ALA A 28 -14.54 -3.34 4.89
N LEU A 29 -14.50 -2.19 5.57
CA LEU A 29 -15.11 -2.03 6.89
C LEU A 29 -16.63 -2.25 6.86
N ARG A 30 -17.33 -1.77 5.81
CA ARG A 30 -18.77 -2.03 5.63
C ARG A 30 -19.06 -3.52 5.45
N GLU A 31 -18.30 -4.21 4.61
CA GLU A 31 -18.46 -5.66 4.39
C GLU A 31 -18.17 -6.48 5.66
N LEU A 32 -17.24 -6.02 6.49
CA LEU A 32 -16.91 -6.61 7.79
C LEU A 32 -17.96 -6.33 8.88
N GLY A 33 -18.97 -5.48 8.61
CA GLY A 33 -19.93 -5.01 9.61
C GLY A 33 -19.27 -4.17 10.72
N TYR A 34 -18.16 -3.49 10.41
CA TYR A 34 -17.46 -2.63 11.35
C TYR A 34 -18.08 -1.24 11.38
N GLU A 35 -19.12 -1.08 12.20
CA GLU A 35 -19.79 0.20 12.43
C GLU A 35 -18.97 1.15 13.30
N PHE A 36 -19.01 2.44 12.98
CA PHE A 36 -18.37 3.52 13.75
C PHE A 36 -19.27 4.77 13.81
N THR A 37 -19.14 5.54 14.87
CA THR A 37 -19.99 6.72 15.13
C THR A 37 -19.21 8.04 15.06
N ILE A 38 -17.90 7.96 14.85
CA ILE A 38 -16.99 9.11 14.75
C ILE A 38 -16.10 8.89 13.54
N VAL A 39 -15.98 9.90 12.69
CA VAL A 39 -14.99 9.94 11.62
C VAL A 39 -14.22 11.24 11.75
N THR A 40 -12.90 11.18 11.78
CA THR A 40 -12.06 12.38 11.80
C THR A 40 -11.11 12.36 10.62
N GLY A 41 -10.93 13.49 9.96
CA GLY A 41 -10.13 13.57 8.74
C GLY A 41 -9.33 14.86 8.63
N THR A 42 -8.20 14.76 7.95
CA THR A 42 -7.33 15.89 7.58
C THR A 42 -7.16 15.91 6.07
N SER A 43 -7.24 17.07 5.43
CA SER A 43 -7.09 17.21 3.98
C SER A 43 -8.09 16.32 3.23
N VAL A 44 -7.64 15.53 2.25
CA VAL A 44 -8.48 14.53 1.57
C VAL A 44 -9.23 13.61 2.54
N GLY A 45 -8.64 13.26 3.69
CA GLY A 45 -9.30 12.47 4.72
C GLY A 45 -10.54 13.16 5.29
N SER A 46 -10.57 14.50 5.33
CA SER A 46 -11.77 15.26 5.72
C SER A 46 -12.87 15.19 4.65
N LEU A 47 -12.49 15.20 3.36
CA LEU A 47 -13.41 15.06 2.23
C LEU A 47 -14.05 13.67 2.24
N ASN A 48 -13.23 12.63 2.41
CA ASN A 48 -13.70 11.26 2.54
C ASN A 48 -14.50 11.06 3.83
N ALA A 49 -14.18 11.74 4.93
CA ALA A 49 -14.97 11.68 6.16
C ALA A 49 -16.40 12.23 5.96
N ALA A 50 -16.55 13.29 5.16
CA ALA A 50 -17.85 13.80 4.75
C ALA A 50 -18.63 12.79 3.91
N ALA A 51 -17.98 12.14 2.93
CA ALA A 51 -18.60 11.08 2.12
C ALA A 51 -19.03 9.87 2.97
N VAL A 52 -18.20 9.46 3.93
CA VAL A 52 -18.51 8.39 4.89
C VAL A 52 -19.74 8.74 5.72
N ALA A 53 -19.85 9.97 6.23
CA ALA A 53 -21.01 10.41 7.00
C ALA A 53 -22.28 10.51 6.15
N MET A 54 -22.18 10.87 4.88
CA MET A 54 -23.29 10.83 3.91
C MET A 54 -23.80 9.40 3.68
N GLY A 55 -22.93 8.40 3.88
CA GLY A 55 -23.28 6.98 3.88
C GLY A 55 -23.41 6.33 2.50
N ASP A 56 -23.02 7.06 1.44
CA ASP A 56 -23.20 6.63 0.06
C ASP A 56 -21.88 6.17 -0.56
N LEU A 57 -21.57 4.88 -0.41
CA LEU A 57 -20.32 4.31 -0.90
C LEU A 57 -20.24 4.34 -2.42
N GLU A 58 -21.34 4.05 -3.12
CA GLU A 58 -21.36 3.98 -4.59
C GLU A 58 -21.00 5.35 -5.18
N ILE A 59 -21.60 6.43 -4.68
CA ILE A 59 -21.25 7.80 -5.08
C ILE A 59 -19.78 8.11 -4.81
N ALA A 60 -19.23 7.67 -3.67
CA ALA A 60 -17.83 7.90 -3.34
C ALA A 60 -16.89 7.12 -4.27
N GLU A 61 -17.21 5.86 -4.60
CA GLU A 61 -16.46 5.06 -5.56
C GLU A 61 -16.50 5.71 -6.95
N ASP A 62 -17.70 6.04 -7.47
CA ASP A 62 -17.88 6.67 -8.77
C ASP A 62 -17.13 8.01 -8.89
N LEU A 63 -17.14 8.82 -7.83
CA LEU A 63 -16.39 10.08 -7.78
C LEU A 63 -14.90 9.86 -7.97
N TRP A 64 -14.33 8.88 -7.26
CA TRP A 64 -12.91 8.57 -7.34
C TRP A 64 -12.54 7.88 -8.67
N GLU A 65 -13.38 7.01 -9.22
CA GLU A 65 -13.14 6.39 -10.53
C GLU A 65 -13.15 7.43 -11.67
N GLN A 66 -13.93 8.50 -11.53
CA GLN A 66 -14.03 9.55 -12.53
C GLN A 66 -13.14 10.77 -12.23
N ILE A 67 -12.30 10.72 -11.19
CA ILE A 67 -11.51 11.89 -10.78
C ILE A 67 -10.39 12.18 -11.78
N SER A 68 -10.11 13.46 -11.96
CA SER A 68 -9.00 13.94 -12.78
C SER A 68 -8.44 15.23 -12.18
N THR A 69 -7.21 15.59 -12.56
CA THR A 69 -6.51 16.71 -11.93
C THR A 69 -7.24 18.04 -12.14
N GLU A 70 -7.81 18.25 -13.32
CA GLU A 70 -8.57 19.44 -13.70
C GLU A 70 -9.94 19.55 -13.03
N LYS A 71 -10.51 18.43 -12.54
CA LYS A 71 -11.73 18.45 -11.71
C LYS A 71 -11.46 18.93 -10.29
N VAL A 72 -10.21 18.88 -9.83
CA VAL A 72 -9.81 19.25 -8.46
C VAL A 72 -9.10 20.60 -8.45
N LEU A 73 -8.22 20.84 -9.42
CA LEU A 73 -7.31 21.97 -9.47
C LEU A 73 -7.45 22.71 -10.81
N ASP A 74 -7.23 24.02 -10.81
CA ASP A 74 -6.99 24.80 -12.04
C ASP A 74 -5.60 24.45 -12.60
N PHE A 75 -5.43 23.20 -13.03
CA PHE A 75 -4.20 22.68 -13.61
C PHE A 75 -4.48 21.45 -14.46
N THR A 76 -3.91 21.41 -15.66
CA THR A 76 -3.99 20.25 -16.57
C THR A 76 -2.57 19.85 -16.95
N PRO A 77 -2.11 18.64 -16.56
CA PRO A 77 -0.80 18.12 -16.98
C PRO A 77 -0.73 17.99 -18.51
N MET A 78 0.37 18.39 -19.15
CA MET A 78 0.51 18.31 -20.61
C MET A 78 0.96 16.92 -21.11
N GLY A 79 1.51 16.07 -20.23
CA GLY A 79 2.09 14.77 -20.57
C GLY A 79 1.38 13.58 -19.91
N ASP A 80 1.82 12.38 -20.27
CA ASP A 80 1.31 11.13 -19.72
C ASP A 80 1.79 10.91 -18.27
N ILE A 81 0.90 11.22 -17.31
CA ILE A 81 1.13 11.07 -15.87
C ILE A 81 1.13 9.62 -15.38
N SER A 82 0.89 8.63 -16.26
CA SER A 82 1.09 7.21 -15.91
C SER A 82 2.58 6.84 -15.86
N THR A 83 3.45 7.62 -16.50
CA THR A 83 4.90 7.37 -16.55
C THR A 83 5.67 8.20 -15.52
N LEU A 84 6.78 7.66 -15.01
CA LEU A 84 7.68 8.40 -14.09
C LEU A 84 8.23 9.70 -14.71
N SER A 85 8.54 9.68 -16.02
CA SER A 85 9.02 10.86 -16.72
C SER A 85 7.94 11.92 -16.85
N GLY A 86 6.71 11.52 -17.20
CA GLY A 86 5.56 12.42 -17.30
C GLY A 86 5.17 13.01 -15.95
N GLN A 87 5.18 12.22 -14.87
CA GLN A 87 4.94 12.70 -13.51
C GLN A 87 5.97 13.76 -13.07
N ARG A 88 7.25 13.56 -13.40
CA ARG A 88 8.30 14.56 -13.12
C ARG A 88 8.10 15.85 -13.92
N SER A 89 7.72 15.75 -15.19
CA SER A 89 7.40 16.93 -16.03
C SER A 89 6.21 17.69 -15.45
N ALA A 90 5.11 16.98 -15.16
CA ALA A 90 3.90 17.53 -14.59
C ALA A 90 4.17 18.22 -13.24
N LEU A 91 5.04 17.65 -12.40
CA LEU A 91 5.42 18.28 -11.12
C LEU A 91 6.17 19.59 -11.34
N LYS A 92 7.08 19.63 -12.32
CA LYS A 92 7.79 20.86 -12.67
C LYS A 92 6.82 21.93 -13.19
N GLU A 93 5.93 21.58 -14.10
CA GLU A 93 4.87 22.47 -14.64
C GLU A 93 3.96 23.00 -13.53
N PHE A 94 3.53 22.12 -12.62
CA PHE A 94 2.72 22.48 -11.46
C PHE A 94 3.42 23.51 -10.58
N LEU A 95 4.70 23.26 -10.23
CA LEU A 95 5.49 24.17 -9.40
C LEU A 95 5.72 25.51 -10.09
N GLU A 96 5.98 25.52 -11.40
CA GLU A 96 6.14 26.75 -12.18
C GLU A 96 4.87 27.60 -12.17
N LYS A 97 3.69 26.99 -12.37
CA LYS A 97 2.41 27.69 -12.28
C LYS A 97 2.11 28.16 -10.86
N ALA A 98 2.33 27.31 -9.84
CA ALA A 98 2.10 27.68 -8.44
C ALA A 98 2.95 28.89 -8.02
N ILE A 99 4.20 28.97 -8.47
CA ILE A 99 5.06 30.13 -8.22
C ILE A 99 4.54 31.38 -8.97
N LYS A 100 4.23 31.24 -10.27
CA LYS A 100 3.75 32.33 -11.12
C LYS A 100 2.44 32.95 -10.59
N ASP A 101 1.50 32.09 -10.20
CA ASP A 101 0.16 32.47 -9.76
C ASP A 101 0.06 32.62 -8.23
N ARG A 102 1.19 32.45 -7.52
CA ARG A 102 1.36 32.43 -6.05
C ARG A 102 0.65 31.28 -5.32
N SER A 103 -0.15 30.49 -6.04
CA SER A 103 -0.80 29.25 -5.60
C SER A 103 -1.69 28.73 -6.73
N ILE A 104 -2.00 27.44 -6.77
CA ILE A 104 -3.01 26.88 -7.67
C ILE A 104 -4.42 27.10 -7.11
N ASP A 105 -5.35 27.46 -7.98
CA ASP A 105 -6.76 27.60 -7.62
C ASP A 105 -7.43 26.24 -7.46
N GLN A 106 -8.24 26.11 -6.42
CA GLN A 106 -8.98 24.90 -6.05
C GLN A 106 -10.51 25.12 -6.12
N THR A 107 -10.95 26.16 -6.84
CA THR A 107 -12.37 26.39 -7.16
C THR A 107 -13.05 25.18 -7.82
N PRO A 108 -12.41 24.43 -8.75
CA PRO A 108 -13.00 23.21 -9.30
C PRO A 108 -13.37 22.18 -8.21
N LEU A 109 -12.51 21.98 -7.21
CA LEU A 109 -12.83 21.14 -6.06
C LEU A 109 -14.06 21.65 -5.30
N LYS A 110 -14.18 22.96 -5.05
CA LYS A 110 -15.36 23.51 -4.35
C LYS A 110 -16.65 23.27 -5.13
N GLU A 111 -16.63 23.46 -6.45
CA GLU A 111 -17.78 23.20 -7.31
C GLU A 111 -18.16 21.71 -7.27
N LEU A 112 -17.17 20.82 -7.37
CA LEU A 112 -17.36 19.37 -7.26
C LEU A 112 -17.98 18.97 -5.92
N LEU A 113 -17.45 19.46 -4.79
CA LEU A 113 -18.00 19.18 -3.46
C LEU A 113 -19.42 19.69 -3.31
N THR A 114 -19.74 20.86 -3.87
CA THR A 114 -21.09 21.44 -3.83
C THR A 114 -22.09 20.63 -4.65
N GLN A 115 -21.65 20.00 -5.74
CA GLN A 115 -22.49 19.15 -6.58
C GLN A 115 -22.74 17.76 -5.98
N VAL A 116 -21.72 17.20 -5.31
CA VAL A 116 -21.74 15.79 -4.87
C VAL A 116 -22.19 15.63 -3.42
N LEU A 117 -21.85 16.56 -2.52
CA LEU A 117 -22.16 16.41 -1.10
C LEU A 117 -23.57 16.89 -0.77
N ASP A 118 -24.38 15.98 -0.25
CA ASP A 118 -25.63 16.31 0.44
C ASP A 118 -25.32 16.65 1.91
N VAL A 119 -25.18 17.94 2.19
CA VAL A 119 -24.87 18.45 3.54
C VAL A 119 -25.99 18.13 4.53
N ASP A 120 -27.25 18.08 4.10
CA ASP A 120 -28.35 17.74 4.99
C ASP A 120 -28.24 16.28 5.45
N ARG A 121 -28.01 15.34 4.53
CA ARG A 121 -27.73 13.93 4.86
C ARG A 121 -26.53 13.79 5.79
N ILE A 122 -25.46 14.56 5.58
CA ILE A 122 -24.28 14.52 6.46
C ILE A 122 -24.63 14.94 7.89
N TYR A 123 -25.43 15.98 8.06
CA TYR A 123 -25.82 16.46 9.40
C TYR A 123 -26.86 15.57 10.09
N ASP A 124 -27.76 14.95 9.31
CA ASP A 124 -28.77 14.03 9.82
C ASP A 124 -28.17 12.64 10.17
N SER A 125 -26.98 12.33 9.64
CA SER A 125 -26.26 11.11 9.94
C SER A 125 -25.85 10.99 11.41
N PRO A 126 -25.97 9.81 12.03
CA PRO A 126 -25.48 9.57 13.39
C PRO A 126 -23.95 9.57 13.50
N VAL A 127 -23.24 9.56 12.37
CA VAL A 127 -21.78 9.58 12.32
C VAL A 127 -21.28 11.02 12.43
N ASP A 128 -20.56 11.35 13.50
CA ASP A 128 -19.97 12.68 13.68
C ASP A 128 -18.69 12.85 12.85
N VAL A 129 -18.46 14.05 12.30
CA VAL A 129 -17.32 14.34 11.40
C VAL A 129 -16.42 15.40 12.02
N GLY A 130 -15.18 15.05 12.28
CA GLY A 130 -14.13 15.95 12.75
C GLY A 130 -13.18 16.38 11.63
N ILE A 131 -12.91 17.68 11.55
CA ILE A 131 -12.05 18.30 10.54
C ILE A 131 -10.90 19.03 11.23
N VAL A 132 -9.69 18.87 10.69
CA VAL A 132 -8.49 19.60 11.12
C VAL A 132 -8.13 20.67 10.09
N THR A 133 -7.91 21.91 10.57
CA THR A 133 -7.32 23.00 9.78
C THR A 133 -6.27 23.73 10.62
N VAL A 134 -5.48 24.60 9.99
CA VAL A 134 -4.53 25.46 10.67
C VAL A 134 -4.76 26.90 10.23
N THR A 135 -4.82 27.86 11.15
CA THR A 135 -4.95 29.28 10.80
C THR A 135 -3.65 29.82 10.23
N TYR A 136 -3.73 30.80 9.33
CA TYR A 136 -2.59 31.43 8.68
C TYR A 136 -2.68 32.96 8.83
N PRO A 137 -1.58 33.67 9.17
CA PRO A 137 -0.19 33.18 9.28
C PRO A 137 0.25 32.72 10.69
N ASP A 138 -0.65 32.70 11.68
CA ASP A 138 -0.29 32.42 13.08
C ASP A 138 -0.13 30.93 13.41
N LEU A 139 -0.47 30.03 12.48
CA LEU A 139 -0.26 28.59 12.53
C LEU A 139 -0.89 27.90 13.74
N LYS A 140 -2.08 28.36 14.16
CA LYS A 140 -2.81 27.72 15.27
C LYS A 140 -3.72 26.62 14.74
N PRO A 141 -3.69 25.43 15.35
CA PRO A 141 -4.58 24.34 14.94
C PRO A 141 -6.02 24.64 15.31
N LYS A 142 -6.95 24.21 14.45
CA LYS A 142 -8.39 24.21 14.68
C LYS A 142 -8.90 22.82 14.38
N GLN A 143 -9.40 22.15 15.43
CA GLN A 143 -10.08 20.87 15.34
C GLN A 143 -11.55 21.11 15.66
N VAL A 144 -12.43 20.87 14.69
CA VAL A 144 -13.86 21.17 14.82
C VAL A 144 -14.70 20.01 14.30
N PHE A 145 -15.79 19.71 15.00
CA PHE A 145 -16.75 18.67 14.62
C PHE A 145 -17.96 19.28 13.91
N LYS A 146 -18.65 18.50 13.07
CA LYS A 146 -19.80 18.96 12.27
C LYS A 146 -20.89 19.59 13.14
N ASP A 147 -21.09 19.08 14.37
CA ASP A 147 -22.06 19.59 15.33
C ASP A 147 -21.78 21.03 15.81
N ARG A 148 -20.59 21.56 15.52
CA ARG A 148 -20.16 22.93 15.83
C ARG A 148 -19.95 23.80 14.59
N ILE A 149 -20.16 23.25 13.40
CA ILE A 149 -20.05 23.98 12.13
C ILE A 149 -21.47 24.33 11.67
N PRO A 150 -21.76 25.58 11.28
CA PRO A 150 -23.00 25.90 10.58
C PRO A 150 -23.04 25.17 9.22
N LYS A 151 -24.18 24.57 8.84
CA LYS A 151 -24.30 23.73 7.62
C LYS A 151 -23.76 24.44 6.39
N GLU A 152 -24.07 25.72 6.23
CA GLU A 152 -23.66 26.57 5.12
C GLU A 152 -22.15 26.81 5.03
N LYS A 153 -21.40 26.55 6.11
CA LYS A 153 -19.94 26.68 6.18
C LYS A 153 -19.21 25.35 6.13
N PHE A 154 -19.93 24.22 6.06
CA PHE A 154 -19.32 22.90 6.13
C PHE A 154 -18.34 22.66 4.99
N ILE A 155 -18.73 23.00 3.75
CA ILE A 155 -17.85 22.90 2.57
C ILE A 155 -16.63 23.81 2.72
N ASP A 156 -16.76 25.02 3.28
CA ASP A 156 -15.60 25.91 3.48
C ASP A 156 -14.59 25.32 4.48
N HIS A 157 -15.03 24.56 5.48
CA HIS A 157 -14.12 23.84 6.39
C HIS A 157 -13.39 22.69 5.70
N LEU A 158 -14.05 21.98 4.79
CA LEU A 158 -13.45 20.94 3.94
C LEU A 158 -12.39 21.54 2.99
N MET A 159 -12.72 22.67 2.35
CA MET A 159 -11.79 23.40 1.48
C MET A 159 -10.57 23.91 2.26
N ALA A 160 -10.78 24.44 3.46
CA ALA A 160 -9.68 24.85 4.35
C ALA A 160 -8.79 23.69 4.78
N SER A 161 -9.39 22.53 5.11
CA SER A 161 -8.62 21.35 5.51
C SER A 161 -7.75 20.81 4.39
N SER A 162 -8.11 21.07 3.13
CA SER A 162 -7.42 20.59 1.92
C SER A 162 -6.53 21.66 1.25
N ALA A 163 -6.43 22.85 1.84
CA ALA A 163 -5.68 23.98 1.29
C ALA A 163 -4.17 23.83 1.55
N CYS A 164 -3.48 23.01 0.76
CA CYS A 164 -2.05 22.73 0.89
C CYS A 164 -1.17 23.92 0.46
N PHE A 165 -1.18 25.00 1.23
CA PHE A 165 -0.42 26.22 0.96
C PHE A 165 1.10 26.00 1.12
N PRO A 166 1.97 26.52 0.23
CA PRO A 166 1.67 27.45 -0.87
C PRO A 166 1.30 26.79 -2.21
N ALA A 167 1.27 25.46 -2.31
CA ALA A 167 0.90 24.78 -3.55
C ALA A 167 -0.55 25.10 -3.95
N MET A 168 -1.46 25.17 -2.98
CA MET A 168 -2.86 25.54 -3.16
C MET A 168 -3.22 26.79 -2.35
N LYS A 169 -4.24 27.53 -2.78
CA LYS A 169 -4.70 28.77 -2.10
C LYS A 169 -5.13 28.48 -0.66
N ALA A 170 -4.65 29.29 0.28
CA ALA A 170 -5.24 29.35 1.63
C ALA A 170 -6.73 29.72 1.54
N TRP A 171 -7.55 29.13 2.39
CA TRP A 171 -9.01 29.26 2.32
C TRP A 171 -9.55 30.16 3.43
N PRO A 172 -10.37 31.18 3.11
CA PRO A 172 -10.98 32.02 4.13
C PRO A 172 -12.19 31.34 4.78
N ILE A 173 -12.26 31.36 6.12
CA ILE A 173 -13.44 31.05 6.90
C ILE A 173 -13.71 32.27 7.79
N ASP A 174 -14.87 32.92 7.61
CA ASP A 174 -15.25 34.12 8.38
C ASP A 174 -14.18 35.24 8.40
N GLY A 175 -13.40 35.35 7.33
CA GLY A 175 -12.33 36.34 7.19
C GLY A 175 -11.00 35.96 7.83
N GLU A 176 -10.91 34.83 8.56
CA GLU A 176 -9.66 34.20 8.99
C GLU A 176 -9.15 33.29 7.86
N LEU A 177 -7.85 33.32 7.53
CA LEU A 177 -7.28 32.42 6.54
C LEU A 177 -6.88 31.09 7.19
N HIS A 178 -7.18 30.00 6.51
CA HIS A 178 -6.85 28.64 6.93
C HIS A 178 -6.06 27.90 5.85
N ILE A 179 -5.22 26.97 6.28
CA ILE A 179 -4.45 26.05 5.46
C ILE A 179 -4.66 24.61 5.95
N ASP A 180 -4.13 23.67 5.18
CA ASP A 180 -4.27 22.24 5.39
C ASP A 180 -3.95 21.80 6.83
N GLY A 181 -4.79 20.93 7.38
CA GLY A 181 -4.60 20.38 8.73
C GLY A 181 -3.33 19.54 8.88
N GLY A 182 -2.75 19.05 7.79
CA GLY A 182 -1.52 18.25 7.75
C GLY A 182 -0.29 19.01 8.26
N PHE A 183 -0.35 20.35 8.32
CA PHE A 183 0.64 21.19 9.00
C PHE A 183 0.61 21.08 10.53
N TYR A 184 -0.40 20.41 11.09
CA TYR A 184 -0.50 20.14 12.53
C TYR A 184 -0.68 18.66 12.82
N ASP A 185 -1.71 18.01 12.26
CA ASP A 185 -2.02 16.61 12.51
C ASP A 185 -2.64 15.93 11.28
N ASN A 186 -1.80 15.23 10.50
CA ASN A 186 -2.17 14.53 9.29
C ASN A 186 -2.93 13.23 9.54
N LEU A 187 -2.98 12.74 10.77
CA LEU A 187 -3.73 11.54 11.14
C LEU A 187 -4.36 11.76 12.53
N PRO A 188 -5.54 12.40 12.61
CA PRO A 188 -6.09 12.99 13.83
C PRO A 188 -6.68 12.00 14.84
N VAL A 189 -5.89 11.00 15.24
CA VAL A 189 -6.28 9.95 16.18
C VAL A 189 -6.65 10.54 17.55
N GLN A 190 -5.89 11.51 18.04
CA GLN A 190 -6.17 12.12 19.34
C GLN A 190 -7.51 12.87 19.33
N MET A 191 -7.88 13.49 18.22
CA MET A 191 -9.16 14.17 18.06
C MET A 191 -10.34 13.19 18.21
N ALA A 192 -10.22 11.98 17.65
CA ALA A 192 -11.23 10.93 17.82
C ALA A 192 -11.29 10.43 19.28
N ILE A 193 -10.14 10.28 19.95
CA ILE A 193 -10.07 9.91 21.38
C ILE A 193 -10.74 10.98 22.24
N ASP A 194 -10.49 12.26 21.98
CA ASP A 194 -11.08 13.37 22.72
C ASP A 194 -12.60 13.46 22.50
N ARG A 195 -13.09 12.95 21.37
CA ARG A 195 -14.53 12.77 21.09
C ARG A 195 -15.12 11.50 21.72
N GLY A 196 -14.31 10.72 22.42
CA GLY A 196 -14.74 9.56 23.21
C GLY A 196 -14.49 8.20 22.55
N ALA A 197 -13.78 8.14 21.43
CA ALA A 197 -13.44 6.88 20.78
C ALA A 197 -12.54 6.00 21.66
N THR A 198 -12.86 4.70 21.71
CA THR A 198 -12.12 3.68 22.46
C THR A 198 -11.58 2.56 21.57
N GLN A 199 -12.11 2.45 20.35
CA GLN A 199 -11.62 1.57 19.29
C GLN A 199 -11.51 2.39 18.00
N ILE A 200 -10.36 2.37 17.36
CA ILE A 200 -10.07 3.23 16.22
C ILE A 200 -9.48 2.39 15.10
N VAL A 201 -10.03 2.52 13.90
CA VAL A 201 -9.33 2.16 12.67
C VAL A 201 -8.75 3.44 12.09
N ALA A 202 -7.43 3.52 11.96
CA ALA A 202 -6.74 4.67 11.40
C ALA A 202 -6.12 4.30 10.05
N VAL A 203 -6.59 4.93 8.98
CA VAL A 203 -6.10 4.74 7.62
C VAL A 203 -5.01 5.79 7.37
N ASP A 204 -3.77 5.35 7.32
CA ASP A 204 -2.61 6.24 7.18
C ASP A 204 -2.01 6.07 5.78
N LEU A 205 -2.18 7.07 4.92
CA LEU A 205 -1.79 7.06 3.50
C LEU A 205 -0.28 7.16 3.25
N ASP A 206 0.51 7.08 4.32
CA ASP A 206 1.95 7.33 4.35
C ASP A 206 2.39 8.58 3.57
N ALA A 207 1.62 9.65 3.76
CA ALA A 207 1.85 10.94 3.13
C ALA A 207 2.65 11.89 4.02
N ILE A 208 3.16 12.95 3.40
CA ILE A 208 3.90 14.02 4.08
C ILE A 208 2.92 14.80 4.98
N GLY A 209 3.31 15.02 6.23
CA GLY A 209 2.57 15.83 7.19
C GLY A 209 3.04 15.60 8.63
N ILE A 210 2.69 16.50 9.54
CA ILE A 210 2.97 16.33 10.96
C ILE A 210 1.98 15.32 11.53
N ARG A 211 2.43 14.34 12.31
CA ARG A 211 1.56 13.39 13.02
C ARG A 211 1.66 13.64 14.52
N GLN A 212 0.55 13.97 15.18
CA GLN A 212 0.57 14.18 16.62
C GLN A 212 0.63 12.85 17.38
N ARG A 213 1.16 12.92 18.61
CA ARG A 213 1.07 11.80 19.54
C ARG A 213 -0.35 11.69 20.07
N TYR A 214 -0.79 10.47 20.34
CA TYR A 214 -2.09 10.19 20.94
C TYR A 214 -1.94 9.28 22.16
N ASP A 215 -2.95 9.29 23.04
CA ASP A 215 -2.96 8.53 24.28
C ASP A 215 -3.32 7.06 24.02
N HIS A 216 -2.30 6.21 23.92
CA HIS A 216 -2.44 4.77 23.71
C HIS A 216 -3.21 4.04 24.82
N ASN A 217 -3.43 4.65 26.00
CA ASN A 217 -4.18 4.02 27.08
C ASN A 217 -5.70 4.23 26.96
N LYS A 218 -6.14 5.19 26.13
CA LYS A 218 -7.56 5.55 26.00
C LYS A 218 -8.27 4.83 24.85
N ALA A 219 -7.53 4.39 23.84
CA ALA A 219 -8.11 3.70 22.70
C ALA A 219 -7.21 2.60 22.14
N LYS A 220 -7.82 1.52 21.66
CA LYS A 220 -7.18 0.52 20.81
C LYS A 220 -7.16 1.04 19.38
N VAL A 221 -5.98 1.28 18.84
CA VAL A 221 -5.81 1.80 17.47
C VAL A 221 -5.28 0.70 16.57
N LEU A 222 -6.07 0.33 15.56
CA LEU A 222 -5.68 -0.55 14.47
C LEU A 222 -5.35 0.32 13.26
N LYS A 223 -4.10 0.26 12.78
CA LYS A 223 -3.68 1.02 11.61
C LYS A 223 -3.80 0.19 10.34
N VAL A 224 -4.44 0.76 9.33
CA VAL A 224 -4.40 0.30 7.95
C VAL A 224 -3.40 1.19 7.22
N ILE A 225 -2.36 0.58 6.65
CA ILE A 225 -1.29 1.28 5.94
C ILE A 225 -1.10 0.66 4.55
N PRO A 226 -0.85 1.48 3.52
CA PRO A 226 -0.48 1.00 2.20
C PRO A 226 0.75 0.12 2.26
N ARG A 227 0.70 -1.03 1.58
CA ARG A 227 1.84 -1.95 1.48
C ARG A 227 2.61 -1.79 0.16
N GLU A 228 2.04 -1.04 -0.77
CA GLU A 228 2.56 -0.69 -2.08
C GLU A 228 2.42 0.84 -2.29
N GLU A 229 3.14 1.40 -3.26
CA GLU A 229 3.10 2.83 -3.55
C GLU A 229 1.74 3.24 -4.14
N LEU A 230 1.15 4.31 -3.60
CA LEU A 230 -0.15 4.85 -4.03
C LEU A 230 -0.05 5.93 -5.12
N GLY A 231 1.17 6.28 -5.54
CA GLY A 231 1.45 7.34 -6.51
C GLY A 231 1.61 8.74 -5.90
N PHE A 232 1.67 9.76 -6.76
CA PHE A 232 1.92 11.15 -6.38
C PHE A 232 0.67 11.86 -5.86
N ILE A 233 0.80 12.59 -4.74
CA ILE A 233 -0.33 13.20 -4.01
C ILE A 233 -1.07 14.34 -4.75
N LEU A 234 -0.43 14.97 -5.75
CA LEU A 234 -0.98 16.15 -6.45
C LEU A 234 -1.63 15.83 -7.80
N PHE A 235 -1.50 14.58 -8.28
CA PHE A 235 -2.03 14.17 -9.56
C PHE A 235 -3.14 13.16 -9.36
N PHE A 236 -4.30 13.48 -9.93
CA PHE A 236 -5.53 12.71 -9.82
C PHE A 236 -5.77 12.00 -11.15
N ASP A 237 -5.94 10.68 -11.06
CA ASP A 237 -6.12 9.76 -12.17
C ASP A 237 -7.09 8.65 -11.74
N GLY A 238 -8.14 8.44 -12.54
CA GLY A 238 -9.24 7.53 -12.20
C GLY A 238 -8.83 6.06 -12.14
N ASP A 239 -7.93 5.63 -13.04
CA ASP A 239 -7.45 4.25 -13.06
C ASP A 239 -6.56 3.95 -11.85
N LEU A 240 -5.67 4.88 -11.50
CA LEU A 240 -4.87 4.80 -10.28
C LEU A 240 -5.76 4.88 -9.02
N ALA A 241 -6.80 5.70 -9.04
CA ALA A 241 -7.77 5.78 -7.95
C ALA A 241 -8.49 4.44 -7.76
N LYS A 242 -8.95 3.80 -8.84
CA LYS A 242 -9.56 2.47 -8.81
C LYS A 242 -8.61 1.41 -8.25
N ALA A 243 -7.36 1.41 -8.70
CA ALA A 243 -6.32 0.52 -8.16
C ALA A 243 -6.07 0.78 -6.66
N ASN A 244 -6.04 2.04 -6.24
CA ASN A 244 -5.85 2.43 -4.84
C ASN A 244 -7.04 2.04 -3.95
N MET A 245 -8.29 2.18 -4.43
CA MET A 245 -9.46 1.65 -3.75
C MET A 245 -9.32 0.14 -3.55
N ARG A 246 -8.93 -0.61 -4.59
CA ARG A 246 -8.70 -2.05 -4.46
C ARG A 246 -7.62 -2.39 -3.44
N ARG A 247 -6.50 -1.65 -3.42
CA ARG A 247 -5.43 -1.80 -2.41
C ARG A 247 -5.93 -1.54 -0.99
N GLY A 248 -6.66 -0.44 -0.78
CA GLY A 248 -7.23 -0.08 0.52
C GLY A 248 -8.18 -1.14 1.07
N TYR A 249 -8.99 -1.72 0.17
CA TYR A 249 -9.86 -2.84 0.50
C TYR A 249 -9.06 -4.07 0.96
N LEU A 250 -8.09 -4.52 0.16
CA LEU A 250 -7.33 -5.73 0.45
C LEU A 250 -6.46 -5.59 1.70
N ASP A 251 -5.81 -4.44 1.88
CA ASP A 251 -5.00 -4.17 3.07
C ASP A 251 -5.85 -4.10 4.34
N THR A 252 -7.08 -3.58 4.25
CA THR A 252 -8.03 -3.61 5.36
C THR A 252 -8.44 -5.05 5.67
N MET A 253 -8.82 -5.84 4.67
CA MET A 253 -9.17 -7.26 4.86
C MET A 253 -8.02 -8.07 5.49
N LYS A 254 -6.77 -7.84 5.04
CA LYS A 254 -5.57 -8.45 5.64
C LYS A 254 -5.35 -7.97 7.09
N THR A 255 -5.60 -6.69 7.37
CA THR A 255 -5.46 -6.10 8.71
C THR A 255 -6.46 -6.69 9.71
N PHE A 256 -7.66 -7.04 9.25
CA PHE A 256 -8.68 -7.75 10.02
C PHE A 256 -8.51 -9.28 10.01
N GLY A 257 -7.50 -9.81 9.30
CA GLY A 257 -7.18 -11.23 9.28
C GLY A 257 -8.19 -12.09 8.50
N VAL A 258 -8.87 -11.50 7.52
CA VAL A 258 -9.68 -12.22 6.53
C VAL A 258 -8.76 -12.89 5.50
N TYR A 259 -7.76 -12.15 5.02
CA TYR A 259 -6.77 -12.63 4.07
C TYR A 259 -5.36 -12.65 4.69
N ASP A 260 -4.48 -13.46 4.10
CA ASP A 260 -3.05 -13.50 4.41
C ASP A 260 -2.21 -12.83 3.32
N GLY A 261 -0.89 -12.76 3.54
CA GLY A 261 0.08 -12.13 2.65
C GLY A 261 0.54 -10.74 3.12
N TRP A 262 1.56 -10.20 2.47
CA TRP A 262 2.03 -8.84 2.64
C TRP A 262 1.57 -7.95 1.48
N ALA A 263 2.32 -7.93 0.38
CA ALA A 263 2.00 -7.15 -0.81
C ALA A 263 0.87 -7.80 -1.58
N PHE A 264 0.99 -9.11 -1.79
CA PHE A 264 -0.02 -9.94 -2.40
C PHE A 264 -1.06 -10.37 -1.37
N THR A 265 -2.22 -10.76 -1.87
CA THR A 265 -3.34 -11.18 -1.04
C THR A 265 -3.68 -12.63 -1.34
N PHE A 266 -3.68 -13.45 -0.30
CA PHE A 266 -4.01 -14.87 -0.37
C PHE A 266 -5.20 -15.18 0.52
N GLN A 267 -5.93 -16.25 0.20
CA GLN A 267 -6.88 -16.81 1.16
C GLN A 267 -6.20 -17.11 2.50
N LYS A 268 -7.01 -17.16 3.56
CA LYS A 268 -6.46 -17.46 4.88
C LYS A 268 -5.87 -18.86 4.89
N LYS A 269 -4.66 -18.99 5.43
CA LYS A 269 -3.90 -20.24 5.56
C LYS A 269 -3.44 -20.87 4.25
N THR A 270 -3.42 -20.13 3.14
CA THR A 270 -3.04 -20.66 1.80
C THR A 270 -1.76 -21.48 1.81
N PHE A 271 -0.74 -21.05 2.56
CA PHE A 271 0.56 -21.72 2.62
C PHE A 271 0.84 -22.45 3.95
N ASP A 272 -0.14 -22.61 4.85
CA ASP A 272 0.11 -23.16 6.18
C ASP A 272 0.57 -24.63 6.14
N GLU A 273 0.04 -25.42 5.21
CA GLU A 273 0.40 -26.83 5.04
C GLU A 273 1.80 -27.03 4.47
N ASP A 274 2.31 -26.05 3.70
CA ASP A 274 3.62 -26.12 3.08
C ASP A 274 4.74 -25.75 4.06
N GLN A 275 4.45 -25.15 5.22
CA GLN A 275 5.49 -24.57 6.11
C GLN A 275 6.55 -25.58 6.55
N ALA A 276 6.13 -26.72 7.09
CA ALA A 276 7.05 -27.69 7.66
C ALA A 276 7.93 -28.30 6.56
N ASP A 277 7.34 -28.57 5.41
CA ASP A 277 8.01 -29.17 4.27
C ASP A 277 8.92 -28.16 3.55
N PHE A 278 8.50 -26.90 3.43
CA PHE A 278 9.31 -25.80 2.91
C PHE A 278 10.57 -25.59 3.76
N LEU A 279 10.44 -25.58 5.09
CA LEU A 279 11.60 -25.46 5.97
C LEU A 279 12.54 -26.66 5.87
N ALA A 280 12.00 -27.88 5.81
CA ALA A 280 12.79 -29.10 5.61
C ALA A 280 13.54 -29.08 4.27
N PHE A 281 12.91 -28.57 3.22
CA PHE A 281 13.54 -28.34 1.92
C PHE A 281 14.71 -27.36 2.02
N LEU A 282 14.54 -26.22 2.71
CA LEU A 282 15.61 -25.25 2.90
C LEU A 282 16.80 -25.83 3.68
N ASP A 283 16.53 -26.62 4.73
CA ASP A 283 17.58 -27.28 5.51
C ASP A 283 18.37 -28.28 4.65
N ARG A 284 17.67 -29.12 3.87
CA ARG A 284 18.29 -30.08 2.93
C ARG A 284 19.18 -29.37 1.92
N LEU A 285 18.70 -28.26 1.33
CA LEU A 285 19.48 -27.48 0.37
C LEU A 285 20.76 -26.90 1.00
N LEU A 286 20.67 -26.35 2.21
CA LEU A 286 21.81 -25.81 2.93
C LEU A 286 22.86 -26.89 3.28
N GLU A 287 22.43 -28.11 3.57
CA GLU A 287 23.32 -29.25 3.80
C GLU A 287 24.06 -29.66 2.51
N THR A 288 23.35 -29.76 1.39
CA THR A 288 23.93 -30.16 0.09
C THR A 288 24.87 -29.10 -0.47
N ALA A 289 24.53 -27.81 -0.35
CA ALA A 289 25.33 -26.72 -0.90
C ALA A 289 26.67 -26.50 -0.16
N LEU A 290 26.81 -27.04 1.05
CA LEU A 290 28.00 -26.87 1.92
C LEU A 290 28.54 -28.22 2.43
N PRO A 291 28.96 -29.13 1.54
CA PRO A 291 29.42 -30.46 1.95
C PRO A 291 30.83 -30.37 2.57
N GLY A 292 31.00 -30.90 3.78
CA GLY A 292 32.32 -31.18 4.37
C GLY A 292 33.07 -30.01 5.03
N GLY A 293 32.59 -28.77 4.93
CA GLY A 293 33.10 -27.65 5.73
C GLY A 293 31.96 -27.12 6.57
N LYS A 294 31.91 -27.40 7.88
CA LYS A 294 30.99 -26.68 8.77
C LYS A 294 31.36 -25.20 8.65
N PRO A 295 30.54 -24.33 8.03
CA PRO A 295 30.71 -22.92 8.30
C PRO A 295 30.52 -22.81 9.81
N GLY A 296 31.41 -22.12 10.52
CA GLY A 296 31.21 -21.89 11.95
C GLY A 296 29.77 -21.38 12.16
N GLU A 297 29.16 -21.71 13.30
CA GLU A 297 27.80 -21.27 13.65
C GLU A 297 27.57 -19.77 13.33
N LEU A 298 28.64 -18.98 13.46
CA LEU A 298 28.74 -17.58 13.11
C LEU A 298 28.50 -17.26 11.62
N ALA A 299 29.04 -18.03 10.68
CA ALA A 299 28.88 -17.81 9.24
C ALA A 299 27.47 -18.18 8.76
N ARG A 300 26.90 -19.26 9.30
CA ARG A 300 25.48 -19.62 9.08
C ARG A 300 24.55 -18.53 9.64
N LYS A 301 24.82 -18.07 10.87
CA LYS A 301 24.08 -16.96 11.47
C LYS A 301 24.22 -15.66 10.68
N ALA A 302 25.38 -15.38 10.11
CA ALA A 302 25.61 -14.18 9.30
C ALA A 302 24.83 -14.22 7.97
N ALA A 303 24.91 -15.33 7.23
CA ALA A 303 24.15 -15.51 5.98
C ALA A 303 22.64 -15.50 6.24
N ALA A 304 22.16 -16.25 7.24
CA ALA A 304 20.76 -16.25 7.64
C ALA A 304 20.29 -14.86 8.07
N LYS A 305 21.13 -14.09 8.79
CA LYS A 305 20.81 -12.72 9.20
C LYS A 305 20.73 -11.76 8.02
N VAL A 306 21.64 -11.83 7.05
CA VAL A 306 21.60 -11.00 5.84
C VAL A 306 20.35 -11.29 5.02
N ILE A 307 20.03 -12.58 4.81
CA ILE A 307 18.81 -13.03 4.11
C ILE A 307 17.57 -12.55 4.87
N THR A 308 17.54 -12.72 6.19
CA THR A 308 16.42 -12.30 7.05
C THR A 308 16.24 -10.78 7.04
N ASP A 309 17.31 -9.99 7.13
CA ASP A 309 17.25 -8.52 7.16
C ASP A 309 16.75 -7.94 5.82
N LYS A 310 17.05 -8.59 4.69
CA LYS A 310 16.54 -8.18 3.36
C LYS A 310 15.11 -8.67 3.11
N LEU A 311 14.80 -9.91 3.47
CA LEU A 311 13.42 -10.41 3.48
C LEU A 311 12.51 -9.54 4.34
N ILE A 312 12.97 -9.05 5.50
CA ILE A 312 12.21 -8.10 6.34
C ILE A 312 11.98 -6.76 5.65
N LYS A 313 12.82 -6.34 4.70
CA LYS A 313 12.56 -5.14 3.88
C LYS A 313 11.56 -5.43 2.75
N ALA A 314 11.64 -6.62 2.15
CA ALA A 314 10.78 -7.04 1.06
C ALA A 314 9.40 -7.55 1.53
N THR A 315 9.24 -8.01 2.76
CA THR A 315 7.97 -8.48 3.33
C THR A 315 7.77 -7.93 4.74
N SER A 316 6.63 -8.20 5.37
CA SER A 316 6.50 -7.94 6.80
C SER A 316 7.29 -8.97 7.62
N ARG A 317 8.10 -8.49 8.57
CA ARG A 317 8.74 -9.35 9.59
C ARG A 317 7.74 -10.29 10.28
N ARG A 318 6.49 -9.86 10.45
CA ARG A 318 5.43 -10.69 11.02
C ARG A 318 5.04 -11.83 10.08
N THR A 319 4.90 -11.55 8.78
CA THR A 319 4.62 -12.56 7.76
C THR A 319 5.77 -13.55 7.69
N LEU A 320 7.01 -13.07 7.58
CA LEU A 320 8.20 -13.92 7.54
C LEU A 320 8.31 -14.87 8.74
N LEU A 321 8.05 -14.39 9.96
CA LEU A 321 8.13 -15.22 11.17
C LEU A 321 6.99 -16.21 11.31
N ARG A 322 5.82 -15.92 10.73
CA ARG A 322 4.62 -16.77 10.85
C ARG A 322 4.50 -17.77 9.71
N ASN A 323 4.81 -17.33 8.49
CA ASN A 323 4.61 -18.07 7.26
C ASN A 323 5.72 -17.70 6.24
N PRO A 324 6.94 -18.28 6.39
CA PRO A 324 8.03 -18.12 5.42
C PRO A 324 7.64 -18.35 3.96
N ALA A 325 6.84 -19.37 3.64
CA ALA A 325 6.46 -19.64 2.25
C ALA A 325 5.65 -18.49 1.63
N ALA A 326 4.71 -17.89 2.37
CA ALA A 326 3.97 -16.71 1.92
C ALA A 326 4.88 -15.47 1.77
N ALA A 327 5.86 -15.29 2.67
CA ALA A 327 6.83 -14.22 2.54
C ALA A 327 7.71 -14.35 1.28
N PHE A 328 8.05 -15.58 0.91
CA PHE A 328 8.83 -15.85 -0.30
C PHE A 328 7.96 -15.75 -1.55
N ALA A 329 6.69 -16.14 -1.47
CA ALA A 329 5.68 -15.89 -2.51
C ALA A 329 5.54 -14.40 -2.81
N ASP A 330 5.48 -13.55 -1.76
CA ASP A 330 5.44 -12.09 -1.91
C ASP A 330 6.65 -11.57 -2.71
N THR A 331 7.85 -12.05 -2.39
CA THR A 331 9.07 -11.65 -3.11
C THR A 331 9.07 -12.14 -4.57
N ALA A 332 8.69 -13.40 -4.80
CA ALA A 332 8.58 -13.96 -6.15
C ALA A 332 7.58 -13.18 -7.00
N GLY A 333 6.39 -12.89 -6.47
CA GLY A 333 5.38 -12.11 -7.17
C GLY A 333 5.86 -10.74 -7.60
N ARG A 334 6.63 -10.04 -6.75
CA ARG A 334 7.20 -8.72 -7.11
C ARG A 334 8.24 -8.83 -8.22
N ILE A 335 9.19 -9.77 -8.11
CA ILE A 335 10.24 -9.93 -9.12
C ILE A 335 9.64 -10.27 -10.49
N PHE A 336 8.58 -11.08 -10.53
CA PHE A 336 7.93 -11.48 -11.77
C PHE A 336 6.81 -10.54 -12.24
N ASP A 337 6.64 -9.37 -11.61
CA ASP A 337 5.61 -8.37 -11.92
C ASP A 337 4.17 -8.95 -11.91
N ILE A 338 3.89 -9.86 -10.99
CA ILE A 338 2.53 -10.39 -10.78
C ILE A 338 1.64 -9.25 -10.24
N PRO A 339 0.40 -9.07 -10.74
CA PRO A 339 -0.47 -8.00 -10.27
C PRO A 339 -0.85 -8.12 -8.78
N PRO A 340 -0.60 -7.12 -7.91
CA PRO A 340 -0.82 -7.26 -6.46
C PRO A 340 -2.28 -6.99 -6.01
N HIS A 341 -3.19 -6.70 -6.94
CA HIS A 341 -4.56 -6.27 -6.65
C HIS A 341 -5.62 -7.39 -6.70
N GLU A 342 -5.18 -8.63 -6.85
CA GLU A 342 -6.03 -9.82 -6.83
C GLU A 342 -5.94 -10.60 -5.51
N VAL A 343 -6.94 -11.45 -5.28
CA VAL A 343 -6.91 -12.48 -4.24
C VAL A 343 -6.54 -13.80 -4.90
N TYR A 344 -5.38 -14.33 -4.57
CA TYR A 344 -4.84 -15.51 -5.24
C TYR A 344 -5.09 -16.80 -4.47
N GLU A 345 -5.49 -17.84 -5.20
CA GLU A 345 -5.35 -19.24 -4.79
C GLU A 345 -3.90 -19.70 -4.96
N LYS A 346 -3.48 -20.67 -4.15
CA LYS A 346 -2.08 -21.14 -4.10
C LYS A 346 -1.58 -21.56 -5.48
N ASP A 347 -2.29 -22.51 -6.10
CA ASP A 347 -1.83 -23.15 -7.33
C ASP A 347 -1.80 -22.16 -8.49
N THR A 348 -2.80 -21.28 -8.59
CA THR A 348 -2.82 -20.20 -9.59
C THR A 348 -1.62 -19.27 -9.45
N PHE A 349 -1.31 -18.82 -8.22
CA PHE A 349 -0.16 -17.94 -8.00
C PHE A 349 1.16 -18.62 -8.35
N VAL A 350 1.33 -19.85 -7.88
CA VAL A 350 2.54 -20.65 -8.16
C VAL A 350 2.70 -20.87 -9.66
N SER A 351 1.63 -21.24 -10.38
CA SER A 351 1.67 -21.43 -11.82
C SER A 351 2.03 -20.15 -12.57
N LEU A 352 1.49 -18.99 -12.18
CA LEU A 352 1.87 -17.70 -12.76
C LEU A 352 3.36 -17.42 -12.57
N VAL A 353 3.87 -17.56 -11.34
CA VAL A 353 5.29 -17.35 -11.03
C VAL A 353 6.19 -18.28 -11.86
N LEU A 354 5.86 -19.57 -11.94
CA LEU A 354 6.65 -20.56 -12.70
C LEU A 354 6.56 -20.35 -14.22
N GLN A 355 5.42 -19.89 -14.73
CA GLN A 355 5.27 -19.53 -16.14
C GLN A 355 6.17 -18.33 -16.48
N HIS A 356 6.09 -17.26 -15.70
CA HIS A 356 6.93 -16.07 -15.90
C HIS A 356 8.42 -16.44 -15.82
N LEU A 357 8.82 -17.29 -14.87
CA LEU A 357 10.19 -17.83 -14.77
C LEU A 357 10.62 -18.56 -16.06
N ALA A 358 9.74 -19.37 -16.66
CA ALA A 358 10.03 -20.14 -17.88
C ALA A 358 10.17 -19.26 -19.14
N GLU A 359 9.50 -18.10 -19.14
CA GLU A 359 9.52 -17.08 -20.20
C GLU A 359 10.72 -16.13 -20.12
N VAL A 360 11.42 -16.04 -18.98
CA VAL A 360 12.64 -15.21 -18.87
C VAL A 360 13.69 -15.69 -19.86
N ASP A 361 14.04 -14.84 -20.83
CA ASP A 361 15.13 -15.09 -21.76
C ASP A 361 16.50 -14.93 -21.07
N GLY A 362 17.45 -15.78 -21.42
CA GLY A 362 18.77 -15.83 -20.81
C GLY A 362 19.17 -17.25 -20.42
N ASP A 363 20.29 -17.72 -20.97
CA ASP A 363 20.95 -18.98 -20.63
C ASP A 363 22.36 -18.62 -20.13
N PRO A 364 22.79 -19.04 -18.93
CA PRO A 364 24.05 -18.59 -18.40
C PRO A 364 25.19 -19.54 -18.82
N PHE A 365 26.20 -18.93 -19.45
CA PHE A 365 27.61 -19.33 -19.55
C PHE A 365 28.15 -19.79 -20.91
N ASP A 366 28.79 -18.82 -21.59
CA ASP A 366 30.08 -19.02 -22.26
C ASP A 366 31.02 -17.86 -21.84
N GLY A 367 31.65 -17.92 -20.65
CA GLY A 367 32.57 -16.85 -20.19
C GLY A 367 32.83 -16.70 -18.68
N ASP A 368 33.61 -15.67 -18.33
CA ASP A 368 34.11 -15.37 -16.96
C ASP A 368 33.03 -14.72 -16.07
N VAL A 369 32.75 -15.35 -14.93
CA VAL A 369 31.48 -15.18 -14.20
C VAL A 369 31.40 -13.89 -13.36
N LYS A 370 32.55 -13.32 -13.00
CA LYS A 370 32.61 -12.17 -12.09
C LYS A 370 32.26 -10.84 -12.78
N GLU A 371 32.66 -10.65 -14.03
CA GLU A 371 32.29 -9.46 -14.83
C GLU A 371 30.84 -9.53 -15.32
N ALA A 372 30.29 -10.74 -15.51
CA ALA A 372 28.92 -10.96 -15.97
C ALA A 372 27.85 -10.61 -14.91
N ILE A 373 28.09 -10.90 -13.63
CA ILE A 373 27.11 -10.64 -12.55
C ILE A 373 27.00 -9.14 -12.24
N ASP A 374 28.11 -8.40 -12.24
CA ASP A 374 28.08 -6.93 -12.01
C ASP A 374 27.39 -6.17 -13.15
N GLY A 375 27.21 -6.79 -14.32
CA GLY A 375 26.53 -6.23 -15.49
C GLY A 375 25.04 -6.56 -15.61
N ILE A 376 24.51 -7.53 -14.84
CA ILE A 376 23.09 -7.92 -14.91
C ILE A 376 22.30 -7.12 -13.88
N THR A 377 21.45 -6.22 -14.36
CA THR A 377 20.53 -5.43 -13.53
C THR A 377 19.12 -6.03 -13.43
N ASP A 378 18.82 -7.06 -14.22
CA ASP A 378 17.50 -7.68 -14.26
C ASP A 378 17.37 -8.81 -13.22
N GLU A 379 16.54 -8.58 -12.20
CA GLU A 379 16.31 -9.52 -11.11
C GLU A 379 15.63 -10.82 -11.56
N LYS A 380 14.85 -10.81 -12.65
CA LYS A 380 14.20 -12.01 -13.20
C LYS A 380 15.24 -12.97 -13.78
N VAL A 381 16.19 -12.43 -14.54
CA VAL A 381 17.32 -13.19 -15.12
C VAL A 381 18.15 -13.80 -13.99
N LEU A 382 18.51 -12.99 -12.99
CA LEU A 382 19.24 -13.48 -11.81
C LEU A 382 18.47 -14.57 -11.06
N THR A 383 17.14 -14.45 -10.96
CA THR A 383 16.29 -15.45 -10.29
C THR A 383 16.32 -16.78 -11.05
N LYS A 384 16.14 -16.76 -12.37
CA LYS A 384 16.20 -17.97 -13.20
C LYS A 384 17.57 -18.65 -13.13
N MET A 385 18.65 -17.88 -13.20
CA MET A 385 20.00 -18.40 -13.07
C MET A 385 20.21 -19.08 -11.71
N LEU A 386 19.78 -18.43 -10.63
CA LEU A 386 19.91 -18.98 -9.29
C LEU A 386 19.08 -20.27 -9.13
N VAL A 387 17.87 -20.35 -9.69
CA VAL A 387 17.07 -21.58 -9.70
C VAL A 387 17.84 -22.73 -10.36
N GLN A 388 18.41 -22.52 -11.55
CA GLN A 388 19.16 -23.56 -12.29
C GLN A 388 20.39 -24.07 -11.52
N GLU A 389 21.14 -23.16 -10.89
CA GLU A 389 22.34 -23.52 -10.11
C GLU A 389 21.96 -24.28 -8.83
N LEU A 390 20.94 -23.83 -8.10
CA LEU A 390 20.45 -24.52 -6.91
C LEU A 390 19.88 -25.91 -7.25
N GLU A 391 19.19 -26.03 -8.38
CA GLU A 391 18.72 -27.31 -8.92
C GLU A 391 19.88 -28.25 -9.27
N ALA A 392 20.94 -27.74 -9.92
CA ALA A 392 22.14 -28.51 -10.20
C ALA A 392 22.81 -29.02 -8.92
N ILE A 393 22.96 -28.16 -7.89
CA ILE A 393 23.53 -28.53 -6.58
C ILE A 393 22.72 -29.65 -5.94
N LEU A 394 21.38 -29.57 -5.96
CA LEU A 394 20.52 -30.62 -5.40
C LEU A 394 20.67 -31.96 -6.13
N HIS A 395 20.84 -31.95 -7.45
CA HIS A 395 20.94 -33.17 -8.26
C HIS A 395 22.35 -33.78 -8.32
N THR A 396 23.41 -32.96 -8.36
CA THR A 396 24.80 -33.43 -8.53
C THR A 396 25.56 -33.54 -7.21
N GLY A 397 25.13 -32.80 -6.18
CA GLY A 397 25.86 -32.68 -4.91
C GLY A 397 27.14 -31.85 -5.00
N GLU A 398 27.39 -31.16 -6.11
CA GLU A 398 28.53 -30.25 -6.25
C GLU A 398 28.36 -29.02 -5.35
N PRO A 399 29.45 -28.51 -4.76
CA PRO A 399 29.37 -27.34 -3.88
C PRO A 399 28.97 -26.07 -4.66
N ALA A 400 28.31 -25.15 -3.96
CA ALA A 400 27.91 -23.88 -4.55
C ALA A 400 29.11 -23.12 -5.14
N LYS A 401 28.97 -22.66 -6.39
CA LYS A 401 30.04 -21.93 -7.07
C LYS A 401 30.31 -20.59 -6.37
N PRO A 402 31.57 -20.14 -6.23
CA PRO A 402 31.92 -18.95 -5.44
C PRO A 402 31.24 -17.64 -5.85
N TYR A 403 30.78 -17.54 -7.10
CA TYR A 403 30.09 -16.36 -7.63
C TYR A 403 28.61 -16.26 -7.21
N LEU A 404 28.06 -17.29 -6.56
CA LEU A 404 26.73 -17.22 -5.95
C LEU A 404 26.73 -16.41 -4.64
N LEU A 405 27.91 -16.18 -4.03
CA LEU A 405 28.03 -15.42 -2.78
C LEU A 405 27.58 -13.95 -2.89
N PRO A 406 27.90 -13.20 -3.97
CA PRO A 406 27.31 -11.87 -4.22
C PRO A 406 25.78 -11.88 -4.34
N LEU A 407 25.20 -12.92 -4.96
CA LEU A 407 23.75 -13.06 -5.13
C LEU A 407 23.03 -13.43 -3.83
N ALA A 408 23.74 -14.04 -2.87
CA ALA A 408 23.20 -14.37 -1.54
C ALA A 408 22.70 -13.14 -0.74
N ALA A 409 23.00 -11.94 -1.24
CA ALA A 409 22.58 -10.68 -0.67
C ALA A 409 21.49 -9.97 -1.50
N SER A 410 20.68 -10.59 -2.35
CA SER A 410 19.57 -9.92 -3.04
C SER A 410 18.20 -10.58 -2.80
N ASP A 411 17.12 -9.86 -3.11
CA ASP A 411 15.74 -10.36 -3.00
C ASP A 411 15.46 -11.51 -4.00
N VAL A 412 16.39 -11.74 -4.93
CA VAL A 412 16.45 -12.88 -5.86
C VAL A 412 16.47 -14.24 -5.14
N VAL A 413 17.16 -14.33 -3.99
CA VAL A 413 17.31 -15.59 -3.25
C VAL A 413 15.98 -16.19 -2.81
N PRO A 414 15.13 -15.46 -2.05
CA PRO A 414 13.85 -16.02 -1.64
C PRO A 414 12.91 -16.31 -2.82
N ALA A 415 12.93 -15.51 -3.88
CA ALA A 415 12.16 -15.82 -5.09
C ALA A 415 12.63 -17.14 -5.75
N ALA A 416 13.94 -17.32 -5.90
CA ALA A 416 14.50 -18.55 -6.48
C ALA A 416 14.19 -19.78 -5.62
N LEU A 417 14.28 -19.66 -4.30
CA LEU A 417 13.94 -20.75 -3.37
C LEU A 417 12.46 -21.12 -3.43
N PHE A 418 11.57 -20.13 -3.56
CA PHE A 418 10.14 -20.36 -3.78
C PHE A 418 9.90 -21.13 -5.08
N CYS A 419 10.45 -20.64 -6.19
CA CYS A 419 10.33 -21.27 -7.50
C CYS A 419 10.85 -22.71 -7.49
N LEU A 420 12.04 -22.94 -6.91
CA LEU A 420 12.65 -24.26 -6.87
C LEU A 420 11.82 -25.26 -6.04
N TYR A 421 11.37 -24.87 -4.85
CA TYR A 421 10.53 -25.73 -4.01
C TYR A 421 9.26 -26.17 -4.74
N PHE A 422 8.52 -25.21 -5.33
CA PHE A 422 7.27 -25.53 -6.00
C PHE A 422 7.48 -26.24 -7.35
N LYS A 423 8.62 -26.04 -8.01
CA LYS A 423 9.05 -26.82 -9.18
C LYS A 423 9.37 -28.28 -8.85
N GLU A 424 9.91 -28.60 -7.67
CA GLU A 424 10.08 -30.00 -7.24
C GLU A 424 8.75 -30.68 -6.86
N LYS A 425 7.78 -29.89 -6.39
CA LYS A 425 6.44 -30.34 -5.98
C LYS A 425 5.46 -30.54 -7.13
N GLN A 426 5.52 -29.67 -8.14
CA GLN A 426 4.72 -29.75 -9.35
C GLN A 426 5.58 -30.42 -10.43
N GLU A 427 5.17 -31.57 -10.97
CA GLU A 427 5.72 -32.03 -12.25
C GLU A 427 5.36 -30.94 -13.29
N ILE A 428 6.31 -30.05 -13.62
CA ILE A 428 6.11 -29.05 -14.66
C ILE A 428 5.77 -29.84 -15.94
N PRO A 429 4.60 -29.63 -16.57
CA PRO A 429 4.40 -30.17 -17.90
C PRO A 429 5.45 -29.54 -18.80
N ALA A 430 6.27 -30.38 -19.43
CA ALA A 430 7.32 -29.94 -20.33
C ALA A 430 6.76 -28.93 -21.35
N LYS A 431 7.52 -27.88 -21.65
CA LYS A 431 7.22 -26.89 -22.70
C LYS A 431 6.58 -27.58 -23.92
N GLY A 432 5.31 -27.29 -24.15
CA GLY A 432 4.59 -27.73 -25.35
C GLY A 432 3.32 -28.51 -25.09
N GLU A 433 2.36 -27.93 -24.40
CA GLU A 433 0.94 -28.22 -24.61
C GLU A 433 0.14 -26.97 -24.24
N THR A 434 0.03 -26.05 -25.21
CA THR A 434 -1.00 -25.03 -25.21
C THR A 434 -2.34 -25.74 -25.29
N ASN A 435 -3.14 -25.72 -24.23
CA ASN A 435 -4.58 -25.87 -24.37
C ASN A 435 -5.33 -25.02 -23.34
N GLU A 436 -6.00 -24.01 -23.90
CA GLU A 436 -7.29 -23.47 -23.46
C GLU A 436 -7.45 -23.15 -21.97
N THR A 437 -7.20 -21.90 -21.59
CA THR A 437 -8.18 -21.17 -20.75
C THR A 437 -8.14 -19.67 -21.03
N GLU A 438 -8.74 -19.28 -22.16
CA GLU A 438 -9.62 -18.12 -22.13
C GLU A 438 -10.70 -18.38 -21.08
N LYS A 439 -10.71 -17.57 -20.02
CA LYS A 439 -11.86 -17.15 -19.19
C LYS A 439 -11.38 -16.86 -17.77
N ILE A 440 -10.99 -15.62 -17.51
CA ILE A 440 -11.44 -14.89 -16.31
C ILE A 440 -11.65 -13.44 -16.76
N CYS A 441 -12.90 -12.99 -16.69
CA CYS A 441 -13.32 -11.59 -16.75
C CYS A 441 -13.05 -10.91 -15.40
#